data_AF-A0A1V5BJK7-F1
#
_entry.id   AF-A0A1V5BJK7-F1
#
_cell.length_a   1.000
_cell.length_b   1.000
_cell.length_c   1.000
_cell.angle_alpha   90.00
_cell.angle_beta   90.00
_cell.angle_gamma   90.00
#
_symmetry.space_group_name_H-M   'P 1'
#
loop_
_entity.id
_entity.type
_entity.pdbx_description
1 polymer ?
#
loop_
_entity_poly.entity_id
_entity_poly.type
_entity_poly.pdbx_seq_one_letter_code
_entity_poly.pdbx_strand_id
1 'polypeptide(L)'
;MSSKINAIQEKIANLKERQSDIENQKQTVANEIAQAEKALAAAIEEQKAEEARLTEQQRQDRRRLKELAAARLELAGKIDGGIKKLMADAQTLFNLGAEVEELARATGQFNPSLTLDKVKTDFADSIRESAYPLEIPGFSKHTPADRRKGFWAKEQSRLQALE
;
A
#
# COMPACT_ATOMS: atom_id res chain seq x y z
N MET A 1 93.94 -1.93 -13.71
CA MET A 1 92.87 -2.93 -13.51
C MET A 1 91.96 -2.63 -12.32
N SER A 2 92.45 -1.96 -11.26
CA SER A 2 91.70 -1.71 -10.01
C SER A 2 90.38 -0.92 -10.16
N SER A 3 90.31 0.15 -10.97
CA SER A 3 89.09 0.98 -11.00
C SER A 3 87.86 0.32 -11.64
N LYS A 4 88.05 -0.60 -12.60
CA LYS A 4 86.95 -1.35 -13.22
C LYS A 4 86.32 -2.36 -12.25
N ILE A 5 87.14 -2.95 -11.38
CA ILE A 5 86.68 -3.90 -10.36
C ILE A 5 85.84 -3.15 -9.31
N ASN A 6 86.29 -1.98 -8.86
CA ASN A 6 85.55 -1.15 -7.91
C ASN A 6 84.18 -0.71 -8.49
N ALA A 7 84.13 -0.28 -9.76
CA ALA A 7 82.89 0.11 -10.42
C ALA A 7 81.88 -1.05 -10.58
N ILE A 8 82.37 -2.29 -10.74
CA ILE A 8 81.51 -3.48 -10.79
C ILE A 8 80.97 -3.81 -9.40
N GLN A 9 81.80 -3.71 -8.35
CA GLN A 9 81.38 -3.96 -6.97
C GLN A 9 80.28 -2.97 -6.52
N GLU A 10 80.42 -1.69 -6.87
CA GLU A 10 79.44 -0.66 -6.58
C GLU A 10 78.11 -0.91 -7.31
N LYS A 11 78.15 -1.34 -8.58
CA LYS A 11 76.94 -1.76 -9.31
C LYS A 11 76.27 -2.98 -8.67
N ILE A 12 77.04 -3.95 -8.19
CA ILE A 12 76.49 -5.13 -7.50
C ILE A 12 75.81 -4.72 -6.19
N ALA A 13 76.40 -3.80 -5.44
CA ALA A 13 75.79 -3.27 -4.22
C ALA A 13 74.45 -2.56 -4.50
N ASN A 14 74.43 -1.66 -5.49
CA ASN A 14 73.21 -0.96 -5.92
C ASN A 14 72.13 -1.92 -6.44
N LEU A 15 72.51 -2.98 -7.16
CA LEU A 15 71.55 -3.98 -7.62
C LEU A 15 70.95 -4.79 -6.45
N LYS A 16 71.75 -5.14 -5.44
CA LYS A 16 71.25 -5.81 -4.24
C LYS A 16 70.29 -4.94 -3.44
N GLU A 17 70.60 -3.65 -3.29
CA GLU A 17 69.71 -2.68 -2.63
C GLU A 17 68.37 -2.57 -3.36
N ARG A 18 68.40 -2.36 -4.68
CA ARG A 18 67.18 -2.34 -5.50
C ARG A 18 66.38 -3.64 -5.43
N GLN A 19 67.06 -4.79 -5.35
CA GLN A 19 66.41 -6.09 -5.24
C GLN A 19 65.70 -6.24 -3.87
N SER A 20 66.30 -5.72 -2.79
CA SER A 20 65.67 -5.65 -1.48
C SER A 20 64.45 -4.72 -1.49
N ASP A 21 64.56 -3.56 -2.12
CA ASP A 21 63.44 -2.60 -2.22
C ASP A 21 62.26 -3.18 -3.01
N ILE A 22 62.54 -3.88 -4.11
CA ILE A 22 61.50 -4.55 -4.92
C ILE A 22 60.79 -5.64 -4.10
N GLU A 23 61.52 -6.44 -3.31
CA GLU A 23 60.88 -7.48 -2.49
C GLU A 23 60.03 -6.86 -1.37
N ASN A 24 60.49 -5.77 -0.75
CA ASN A 24 59.71 -5.02 0.22
C ASN A 24 58.43 -4.44 -0.41
N GLN A 25 58.53 -3.81 -1.58
CA GLN A 25 57.37 -3.28 -2.31
C GLN A 25 56.37 -4.38 -2.69
N LYS A 26 56.87 -5.53 -3.16
CA LYS A 26 56.05 -6.69 -3.49
C LYS A 26 55.30 -7.22 -2.26
N GLN A 27 55.96 -7.27 -1.10
CA GLN A 27 55.30 -7.67 0.13
C GLN A 27 54.23 -6.66 0.58
N THR A 28 54.49 -5.37 0.46
CA THR A 28 53.51 -4.31 0.75
C THR A 28 52.29 -4.45 -0.15
N VAL A 29 52.49 -4.56 -1.47
CA VAL A 29 51.39 -4.72 -2.43
C VAL A 29 50.62 -6.01 -2.18
N ALA A 30 51.29 -7.13 -1.86
CA ALA A 30 50.61 -8.37 -1.52
C ALA A 30 49.72 -8.23 -0.27
N ASN A 31 50.19 -7.51 0.75
CA ASN A 31 49.42 -7.24 1.96
C ASN A 31 48.22 -6.32 1.67
N GLU A 32 48.40 -5.29 0.84
CA GLU A 32 47.33 -4.38 0.41
C GLU A 32 46.26 -5.11 -0.39
N ILE A 33 46.65 -5.99 -1.32
CA ILE A 33 45.71 -6.84 -2.08
C ILE A 33 44.92 -7.74 -1.13
N ALA A 34 45.59 -8.43 -0.20
CA ALA A 34 44.90 -9.30 0.76
C ALA A 34 43.94 -8.54 1.68
N GLN A 35 44.26 -7.29 2.04
CA GLN A 35 43.35 -6.43 2.79
C GLN A 35 42.16 -5.97 1.94
N ALA A 36 42.41 -5.57 0.69
CA ALA A 36 41.36 -5.15 -0.24
C ALA A 36 40.39 -6.30 -0.56
N GLU A 37 40.88 -7.53 -0.74
CA GLU A 37 40.05 -8.72 -0.94
C GLU A 37 39.15 -8.99 0.26
N LYS A 38 39.68 -8.87 1.49
CA LYS A 38 38.88 -9.02 2.72
C LYS A 38 37.82 -7.93 2.85
N ALA A 39 38.18 -6.68 2.56
CA ALA A 39 37.24 -5.56 2.59
C ALA A 39 36.12 -5.73 1.55
N LEU A 40 36.46 -6.17 0.34
CA LEU A 40 35.50 -6.46 -0.72
C LEU A 40 34.56 -7.60 -0.34
N ALA A 41 35.09 -8.68 0.24
CA ALA A 41 34.27 -9.80 0.71
C ALA A 41 33.29 -9.36 1.81
N ALA A 42 33.74 -8.53 2.76
CA ALA A 42 32.87 -7.98 3.79
C ALA A 42 31.75 -7.10 3.21
N ALA A 43 32.08 -6.22 2.25
CA ALA A 43 31.11 -5.37 1.58
C ALA A 43 30.07 -6.18 0.77
N ILE A 44 30.49 -7.28 0.13
CA ILE A 44 29.57 -8.17 -0.58
C ILE A 44 28.58 -8.83 0.39
N GLU A 45 29.04 -9.29 1.55
CA GLU A 45 28.16 -9.91 2.55
C GLU A 45 27.19 -8.89 3.18
N GLU A 46 27.65 -7.66 3.42
CA GLU A 46 26.80 -6.55 3.88
C GLU A 46 25.70 -6.23 2.84
N GLN A 47 26.07 -6.13 1.56
CA GLN A 47 25.12 -5.87 0.48
C GLN A 47 24.07 -7.00 0.37
N LYS A 48 24.49 -8.27 0.45
CA LYS A 48 23.55 -9.41 0.45
C LYS A 48 22.58 -9.36 1.63
N ALA A 49 23.07 -8.99 2.81
CA ALA A 49 22.23 -8.86 3.99
C ALA A 49 21.21 -7.72 3.83
N GLU A 50 21.61 -6.59 3.25
CA GLU A 50 20.72 -5.47 2.98
C GLU A 50 19.66 -5.80 1.92
N GLU A 51 20.05 -6.47 0.82
CA GLU A 51 19.11 -6.96 -0.19
C GLU A 51 18.08 -7.94 0.39
N ALA A 52 18.51 -8.83 1.29
CA ALA A 52 17.61 -9.74 1.99
C ALA A 52 16.62 -9.00 2.89
N ARG A 53 17.07 -7.95 3.60
CA ARG A 53 16.21 -7.11 4.46
C ARG A 53 15.18 -6.33 3.65
N LEU A 54 15.60 -5.70 2.54
CA LEU A 54 14.70 -4.98 1.64
C LEU A 54 13.64 -5.92 1.04
N THR A 55 14.05 -7.13 0.65
CA THR A 55 13.13 -8.15 0.13
C THR A 55 12.09 -8.57 1.17
N GLU A 56 12.50 -8.77 2.43
CA GLU A 56 11.57 -9.13 3.50
C GLU A 56 10.63 -7.98 3.86
N GLN A 57 11.12 -6.74 3.87
CA GLN A 57 10.29 -5.56 4.07
C GLN A 57 9.21 -5.46 2.98
N GLN A 58 9.56 -5.65 1.71
CA GLN A 58 8.60 -5.67 0.61
C GLN A 58 7.53 -6.77 0.79
N ARG A 59 7.91 -7.94 1.29
CA ARG A 59 6.94 -9.01 1.60
C ARG A 59 5.99 -8.61 2.72
N GLN A 60 6.49 -7.98 3.78
CA GLN A 60 5.65 -7.50 4.88
C GLN A 60 4.68 -6.41 4.42
N ASP A 61 5.15 -5.46 3.62
CA ASP A 61 4.30 -4.41 3.04
C ASP A 61 3.22 -5.01 2.13
N ARG A 62 3.56 -6.01 1.29
CA ARG A 62 2.59 -6.72 0.45
C ARG A 62 1.52 -7.43 1.30
N ARG A 63 1.92 -8.08 2.40
CA ARG A 63 0.97 -8.73 3.34
C ARG A 63 0.03 -7.70 3.97
N ARG A 64 0.57 -6.59 4.47
CA ARG A 64 -0.23 -5.51 5.06
C ARG A 64 -1.21 -4.91 4.07
N LEU A 65 -0.80 -4.71 2.82
CA LEU A 65 -1.70 -4.24 1.76
C LEU A 65 -2.83 -5.24 1.47
N LYS A 66 -2.52 -6.55 1.47
CA LYS A 66 -3.52 -7.60 1.28
C LYS A 66 -4.56 -7.60 2.40
N GLU A 67 -4.12 -7.47 3.66
CA GLU A 67 -4.99 -7.37 4.83
C GLU A 67 -5.89 -6.12 4.77
N LEU A 68 -5.32 -4.96 4.44
CA LEU A 68 -6.09 -3.72 4.28
C LEU A 68 -7.13 -3.81 3.15
N ALA A 69 -6.77 -4.42 2.02
CA ALA A 69 -7.69 -4.63 0.92
C ALA A 69 -8.85 -5.58 1.32
N ALA A 70 -8.55 -6.66 2.04
CA ALA A 70 -9.57 -7.58 2.54
C ALA A 70 -10.50 -6.90 3.56
N ALA A 71 -9.96 -6.09 4.48
CA ALA A 71 -10.77 -5.35 5.46
C ALA A 71 -11.69 -4.31 4.78
N ARG A 72 -11.20 -3.60 3.75
CA ARG A 72 -12.02 -2.68 2.95
C ARG A 72 -13.15 -3.41 2.23
N LEU A 73 -12.86 -4.60 1.70
CA LEU A 73 -13.83 -5.45 1.02
C LEU A 73 -14.94 -5.87 2.00
N GLU A 74 -14.59 -6.33 3.19
CA GLU A 74 -15.57 -6.73 4.22
C GLU A 74 -16.46 -5.54 4.63
N LEU A 75 -15.86 -4.36 4.84
CA LEU A 75 -16.59 -3.16 5.21
C LEU A 75 -17.55 -2.70 4.11
N ALA A 76 -17.11 -2.74 2.84
CA ALA A 76 -17.97 -2.45 1.70
C ALA A 76 -19.17 -3.43 1.66
N GLY A 77 -18.94 -4.71 1.95
CA GLY A 77 -19.99 -5.72 2.01
C GLY A 77 -21.04 -5.43 3.09
N LYS A 78 -20.58 -5.03 4.28
CA LYS A 78 -21.47 -4.61 5.38
C LYS A 78 -22.29 -3.38 5.01
N ILE A 79 -21.67 -2.38 4.39
CA ILE A 79 -22.36 -1.16 3.92
C ILE A 79 -23.41 -1.51 2.86
N ASP A 80 -23.07 -2.31 1.85
CA ASP A 80 -24.01 -2.72 0.81
C ASP A 80 -25.19 -3.52 1.41
N GLY A 81 -24.92 -4.38 2.40
CA GLY A 81 -25.96 -5.09 3.16
C GLY A 81 -26.89 -4.12 3.93
N GLY A 82 -26.31 -3.14 4.63
CA GLY A 82 -27.05 -2.10 5.34
C GLY A 82 -27.92 -1.25 4.41
N ILE A 83 -27.39 -0.85 3.25
CA ILE A 83 -28.13 -0.09 2.23
C ILE A 83 -29.31 -0.92 1.70
N LYS A 84 -29.11 -2.21 1.41
CA LYS A 84 -30.20 -3.07 0.94
C LYS A 84 -31.31 -3.18 1.98
N LYS A 85 -30.96 -3.35 3.26
CA LYS A 85 -31.93 -3.39 4.34
C LYS A 85 -32.69 -2.07 4.46
N LEU A 86 -31.99 -0.93 4.46
CA LEU A 86 -32.61 0.40 4.50
C LEU A 86 -33.59 0.60 3.34
N MET A 87 -33.26 0.14 2.13
CA MET A 87 -34.16 0.24 0.97
C MET A 87 -35.41 -0.65 1.13
N ALA A 88 -35.28 -1.85 1.70
CA ALA A 88 -36.42 -2.72 1.96
C ALA A 88 -37.35 -2.15 3.05
N ASP A 89 -36.76 -1.60 4.11
CA ASP A 89 -37.49 -0.94 5.19
C ASP A 89 -38.22 0.32 4.66
N ALA A 90 -37.55 1.11 3.80
CA ALA A 90 -38.14 2.27 3.12
C ALA A 90 -39.35 1.90 2.26
N GLN A 91 -39.25 0.82 1.49
CA GLN A 91 -40.36 0.34 0.66
C GLN A 91 -41.57 -0.04 1.51
N THR A 92 -41.33 -0.69 2.66
CA THR A 92 -42.39 -1.06 3.59
C THR A 92 -43.07 0.19 4.17
N LEU A 93 -42.29 1.20 4.56
CA LEU A 93 -42.81 2.48 5.04
C LEU A 93 -43.63 3.22 3.96
N PHE A 94 -43.20 3.20 2.71
CA PHE A 94 -43.93 3.82 1.61
C PHE A 94 -45.23 3.09 1.28
N ASN A 95 -45.24 1.76 1.33
CA ASN A 95 -46.47 1.00 1.14
C ASN A 95 -47.48 1.31 2.26
N LEU A 96 -47.03 1.34 3.52
CA LEU A 96 -47.86 1.73 4.66
C LEU A 96 -48.40 3.17 4.53
N GLY A 97 -47.54 4.11 4.10
CA GLY A 97 -47.96 5.49 3.84
C GLY A 97 -49.06 5.58 2.77
N ALA A 98 -48.97 4.75 1.72
CA ALA A 98 -49.99 4.68 0.68
C ALA A 98 -51.31 4.08 1.22
N GLU A 99 -51.25 2.98 1.97
CA GLU A 99 -52.42 2.35 2.59
C GLU A 99 -53.15 3.28 3.56
N VAL A 100 -52.40 4.02 4.40
CA VAL A 100 -52.96 5.01 5.32
C VAL A 100 -53.64 6.14 4.55
N GLU A 101 -53.01 6.64 3.48
CA GLU A 101 -53.58 7.69 2.65
C GLU A 101 -54.88 7.23 1.95
N GLU A 102 -54.90 6.00 1.41
CA GLU A 102 -56.10 5.41 0.80
C GLU A 102 -57.24 5.24 1.81
N LEU A 103 -56.96 4.72 3.01
CA LEU A 103 -57.94 4.59 4.10
C LEU A 103 -58.48 5.96 4.56
N ALA A 104 -57.62 6.96 4.66
CA ALA A 104 -58.02 8.31 5.05
C ALA A 104 -58.92 8.97 3.99
N ARG A 105 -58.64 8.73 2.69
CA ARG A 105 -59.52 9.15 1.59
C ARG A 105 -60.86 8.42 1.63
N ALA A 106 -60.86 7.11 1.87
CA ALA A 106 -62.07 6.29 1.90
C ALA A 106 -63.00 6.62 3.09
N THR A 107 -62.45 7.01 4.22
CA THR A 107 -63.21 7.36 5.44
C THR A 107 -63.58 8.84 5.54
N GLY A 108 -63.17 9.66 4.57
CA GLY A 108 -63.40 11.12 4.58
C GLY A 108 -62.61 11.87 5.65
N GLN A 109 -61.65 11.21 6.31
CA GLN A 109 -60.77 11.77 7.35
C GLN A 109 -59.38 12.07 6.78
N PHE A 110 -59.32 12.60 5.56
CA PHE A 110 -58.05 12.88 4.90
C PHE A 110 -57.25 13.93 5.68
N ASN A 111 -56.07 13.54 6.17
CA ASN A 111 -55.13 14.42 6.83
C ASN A 111 -53.95 14.73 5.89
N PRO A 112 -53.74 16.00 5.47
CA PRO A 112 -52.64 16.38 4.58
C PRO A 112 -51.24 16.04 5.14
N SER A 113 -51.11 15.87 6.45
CA SER A 113 -49.86 15.48 7.11
C SER A 113 -49.57 13.98 7.06
N LEU A 114 -50.53 13.15 6.62
CA LEU A 114 -50.41 11.69 6.50
C LEU A 114 -50.51 11.26 5.03
N THR A 115 -49.77 11.94 4.16
CA THR A 115 -49.67 11.61 2.74
C THR A 115 -48.39 10.84 2.46
N LEU A 116 -48.44 9.98 1.43
CA LEU A 116 -47.26 9.24 0.95
C LEU A 116 -46.09 10.17 0.62
N ASP A 117 -46.40 11.33 0.01
CA ASP A 117 -45.37 12.31 -0.33
C ASP A 117 -44.69 12.89 0.90
N LYS A 118 -45.45 13.14 1.98
CA LYS A 118 -44.87 13.59 3.25
C LYS A 118 -43.99 12.52 3.89
N VAL A 119 -44.41 11.26 3.87
CA VAL A 119 -43.61 10.11 4.35
C VAL A 119 -42.28 9.99 3.57
N LYS A 120 -42.31 10.18 2.24
CA LYS A 120 -41.10 10.18 1.41
C LYS A 120 -40.16 11.32 1.74
N THR A 121 -40.69 12.53 1.93
CA THR A 121 -39.89 13.70 2.32
C THR A 121 -39.25 13.50 3.68
N ASP A 122 -40.02 13.06 4.68
CA ASP A 122 -39.52 12.86 6.04
C ASP A 122 -38.46 11.75 6.10
N PHE A 123 -38.64 10.69 5.31
CA PHE A 123 -37.62 9.64 5.15
C PHE A 123 -36.32 10.19 4.54
N ALA A 124 -36.41 11.01 3.49
CA ALA A 124 -35.25 11.63 2.86
C ALA A 124 -34.52 12.61 3.80
N ASP A 125 -35.27 13.40 4.56
CA ASP A 125 -34.73 14.34 5.55
C ASP A 125 -34.06 13.58 6.71
N SER A 126 -34.65 12.49 7.20
CA SER A 126 -34.05 11.64 8.24
C SER A 126 -32.72 11.01 7.79
N ILE A 127 -32.63 10.55 6.54
CA ILE A 127 -31.36 10.08 5.97
C ILE A 127 -30.33 11.22 5.94
N ARG A 128 -30.75 12.41 5.52
CA ARG A 128 -29.88 13.58 5.40
C ARG A 128 -29.36 14.06 6.75
N GLU A 129 -30.19 14.05 7.78
CA GLU A 129 -29.80 14.38 9.16
C GLU A 129 -28.84 13.33 9.72
N SER A 130 -29.13 12.04 9.52
CA SER A 130 -28.27 10.94 9.95
C SER A 130 -26.89 10.94 9.26
N ALA A 131 -26.82 11.51 8.06
CA ALA A 131 -25.60 11.67 7.28
C ALA A 131 -24.73 12.87 7.68
N TYR A 132 -25.32 13.87 8.34
CA TYR A 132 -24.66 15.14 8.68
C TYR A 132 -23.41 14.99 9.57
N PRO A 133 -23.40 14.11 10.60
CA PRO A 133 -22.23 13.93 11.47
C PRO A 133 -21.04 13.24 10.80
N LEU A 134 -21.24 12.63 9.63
CA LEU A 134 -20.19 11.89 8.92
C LEU A 134 -19.31 12.81 8.05
N GLU A 135 -19.58 14.13 8.05
CA GLU A 135 -18.91 15.15 7.21
C GLU A 135 -18.80 14.77 5.72
N ILE A 136 -19.67 13.86 5.23
CA ILE A 136 -19.63 13.38 3.85
C ILE A 136 -20.10 14.54 2.95
N PRO A 137 -19.21 15.17 2.14
CA PRO A 137 -19.59 16.31 1.34
C PRO A 137 -20.52 15.84 0.21
N GLY A 138 -21.77 16.32 0.21
CA GLY A 138 -22.70 16.10 -0.89
C GLY A 138 -23.24 14.67 -0.98
N PHE A 139 -24.22 14.34 -0.15
CA PHE A 139 -25.20 13.27 -0.42
C PHE A 139 -25.97 13.45 -1.75
N SER A 140 -25.71 14.52 -2.50
CA SER A 140 -26.30 14.88 -3.79
C SER A 140 -25.74 14.13 -5.00
N LYS A 141 -24.72 13.28 -4.87
CA LYS A 141 -24.27 12.41 -5.97
C LYS A 141 -24.59 10.95 -5.66
N HIS A 142 -25.84 10.58 -5.94
CA HIS A 142 -26.21 9.17 -6.09
C HIS A 142 -25.21 8.50 -7.04
N THR A 143 -24.40 7.58 -6.52
CA THR A 143 -23.56 6.72 -7.37
C THR A 143 -24.41 5.50 -7.72
N PRO A 144 -24.92 5.41 -8.96
CA PRO A 144 -25.83 4.33 -9.31
C PRO A 144 -25.15 2.96 -9.16
N ALA A 145 -25.96 1.92 -8.94
CA ALA A 145 -25.48 0.59 -8.52
C ALA A 145 -24.50 -0.05 -9.54
N ASP A 146 -24.64 0.28 -10.81
CA ASP A 146 -23.72 -0.06 -11.92
C ASP A 146 -22.30 0.51 -11.70
N ARG A 147 -22.17 1.72 -11.16
CA ARG A 147 -20.85 2.31 -10.82
C ARG A 147 -20.26 1.76 -9.52
N ARG A 148 -21.07 1.22 -8.61
CA ARG A 148 -20.61 0.47 -7.42
C ARG A 148 -20.03 -0.90 -7.78
N LYS A 149 -20.58 -1.58 -8.80
CA LYS A 149 -20.02 -2.85 -9.33
C LYS A 149 -18.56 -2.68 -9.81
N GLY A 150 -18.21 -1.52 -10.36
CA GLY A 150 -16.85 -1.22 -10.80
C GLY A 150 -15.84 -1.08 -9.65
N PHE A 151 -16.27 -0.67 -8.45
CA PHE A 151 -15.39 -0.59 -7.28
C PHE A 151 -14.99 -1.99 -6.79
N TRP A 152 -15.97 -2.88 -6.62
CA TRP A 152 -15.75 -4.27 -6.23
C TRP A 152 -14.84 -5.02 -7.19
N ALA A 153 -15.10 -4.91 -8.50
CA ALA A 153 -14.24 -5.52 -9.51
C ALA A 153 -12.80 -4.97 -9.46
N LYS A 154 -12.64 -3.64 -9.31
CA LYS A 154 -11.31 -3.01 -9.18
C LYS A 154 -10.54 -3.46 -7.95
N GLU A 155 -11.22 -3.59 -6.81
CA GLU A 155 -10.57 -3.97 -5.56
C GLU A 155 -10.27 -5.47 -5.51
N GLN A 156 -11.11 -6.29 -6.14
CA GLN A 156 -10.84 -7.71 -6.37
C GLN A 156 -9.67 -7.93 -7.33
N SER A 157 -9.57 -7.14 -8.41
CA SER A 157 -8.39 -7.15 -9.30
C SER A 157 -7.12 -6.66 -8.61
N ARG A 158 -7.19 -5.68 -7.72
CA ARG A 158 -6.04 -5.25 -6.89
C ARG A 158 -5.59 -6.34 -5.94
N LEU A 159 -6.52 -7.07 -5.34
CA LEU A 159 -6.23 -8.24 -4.51
C LEU A 159 -5.51 -9.33 -5.32
N GLN A 160 -6.00 -9.65 -6.53
CA GLN A 160 -5.36 -10.62 -7.44
C GLN A 160 -3.96 -10.17 -7.88
N ALA A 161 -3.74 -8.88 -8.13
CA ALA A 161 -2.41 -8.36 -8.46
C ALA A 161 -1.42 -8.43 -7.28
N LEU A 162 -1.93 -8.59 -6.05
CA LEU A 162 -1.14 -8.74 -4.83
C LEU A 162 -0.94 -10.22 -4.41
N GLU A 163 -1.43 -11.19 -5.18
CA GLU A 163 -1.13 -12.62 -5.05
C GLU A 163 0.17 -12.99 -5.79
#